data_AF-A0A6V8NSG5-F1
#
_entry.id   AF-A0A6V8NSG5-F1
#
_cell.length_a   1.000
_cell.length_b   1.000
_cell.length_c   1.000
_cell.angle_alpha   90.00
_cell.angle_beta   90.00
_cell.angle_gamma   90.00
#
_symmetry.space_group_name_H-M   'P 1'
#
loop_
_entity.id
_entity.type
_entity.pdbx_description
1 polymer ?
#
loop_
_entity_poly.entity_id
_entity_poly.type
_entity_poly.pdbx_seq_one_letter_code
_entity_poly.pdbx_strand_id
1 'polypeptide(L)'
;MKLTLQIKLLPIEEQALSLLNTIRTCNIVCNRISDIAWEKKEFNQYRLHHLVYHQTRDSSNLSAQIVVRCISKVINAYKAGKKKKRVFKPLGAITYDSRVLSYKGNTASVWSIDGRLRIGFV
;
A
#
# COMPACT_ATOMS: atom_id res chain seq x y z
N MET A 1 0.02 10.28 23.63
CA MET A 1 -1.36 10.27 23.10
C MET A 1 -1.30 10.19 21.58
N LYS A 2 -2.09 9.32 20.91
CA LYS A 2 -2.21 9.30 19.44
C LYS A 2 -3.46 10.07 19.04
N LEU A 3 -3.29 11.10 18.21
CA LEU A 3 -4.40 11.85 17.61
C LEU A 3 -4.70 11.27 16.23
N THR A 4 -5.98 11.04 15.96
CA THR A 4 -6.47 10.56 14.66
C THR A 4 -7.31 11.65 14.03
N LEU A 5 -6.97 12.03 12.80
CA LEU A 5 -7.76 12.93 11.97
C LEU A 5 -8.33 12.14 10.79
N GLN A 6 -9.65 12.24 10.60
CA GLN A 6 -10.32 11.67 9.44
C GLN A 6 -10.49 12.78 8.39
N ILE A 7 -9.96 12.57 7.20
CA ILE A 7 -9.97 13.52 6.09
C ILE A 7 -10.77 12.93 4.93
N LYS A 8 -11.74 13.67 4.40
CA LYS A 8 -12.47 13.29 3.18
C LYS A 8 -11.87 14.00 1.97
N LEU A 9 -11.20 13.24 1.11
CA LEU A 9 -10.68 13.75 -0.15
C LEU A 9 -11.82 14.11 -1.11
N LEU A 10 -11.62 15.19 -1.87
CA LEU A 10 -12.50 15.70 -2.92
C LEU A 10 -11.76 15.68 -4.29
N PRO A 11 -11.45 14.49 -4.84
CA PRO A 11 -10.76 14.37 -6.11
C PRO A 11 -11.67 14.71 -7.30
N ILE A 12 -11.08 15.25 -8.37
CA ILE A 12 -11.69 15.21 -9.70
C ILE A 12 -11.66 13.77 -10.26
N GLU A 13 -12.42 13.50 -11.32
CA GLU A 13 -12.56 12.15 -11.88
C GLU A 13 -11.23 11.46 -12.19
N GLU A 14 -10.32 12.16 -12.86
CA GLU A 14 -8.99 11.64 -13.20
C GLU A 14 -8.17 11.25 -11.97
N GLN A 15 -8.19 12.09 -10.93
CA GLN A 15 -7.50 11.83 -9.67
C GLN A 15 -8.12 10.64 -8.93
N ALA A 16 -9.45 10.53 -8.94
CA ALA A 16 -10.16 9.42 -8.32
C ALA A 16 -9.80 8.10 -9.01
N LEU A 17 -9.76 8.09 -10.35
CA LEU A 17 -9.36 6.93 -11.13
C LEU A 17 -7.90 6.53 -10.85
N SER A 18 -6.98 7.50 -10.81
CA SER A 18 -5.58 7.27 -10.47
C SER A 18 -5.41 6.67 -9.07
N LEU A 19 -6.14 7.17 -8.07
CA LEU A 19 -6.14 6.61 -6.72
C LEU A 19 -6.69 5.18 -6.69
N LEU A 20 -7.80 4.91 -7.38
CA LEU A 20 -8.39 3.57 -7.45
C LEU A 20 -7.43 2.57 -8.12
N ASN A 21 -6.79 2.97 -9.22
CA ASN A 21 -5.80 2.13 -9.90
C ASN A 21 -4.57 1.89 -9.02
N THR A 22 -4.14 2.91 -8.27
CA THR A 22 -3.07 2.75 -7.27
C THR A 22 -3.43 1.70 -6.22
N ILE A 23 -4.65 1.74 -5.68
CA ILE A 23 -5.14 0.76 -4.70
C ILE A 23 -5.14 -0.64 -5.31
N ARG A 24 -5.65 -0.80 -6.53
CA ARG A 24 -5.68 -2.09 -7.25
C ARG A 24 -4.27 -2.65 -7.42
N THR A 25 -3.35 -1.87 -7.96
CA THR A 25 -1.96 -2.26 -8.18
C THR A 25 -1.27 -2.68 -6.89
N CYS A 26 -1.43 -1.90 -5.81
CA CYS A 26 -0.88 -2.25 -4.50
C CYS A 26 -1.42 -3.59 -3.99
N ASN A 27 -2.73 -3.86 -4.14
CA ASN A 27 -3.33 -5.11 -3.67
C ASN A 27 -2.94 -6.32 -4.53
N ILE A 28 -2.75 -6.14 -5.84
CA ILE A 28 -2.17 -7.18 -6.72
C ILE A 28 -0.76 -7.54 -6.22
N VAL A 29 0.07 -6.55 -5.94
CA VAL A 29 1.42 -6.76 -5.37
C VAL A 29 1.35 -7.44 -4.01
N CYS A 30 0.43 -7.04 -3.12
CA CYS A 30 0.23 -7.71 -1.83
C CYS A 30 -0.14 -9.19 -2.00
N ASN A 31 -0.98 -9.53 -2.98
CA ASN A 31 -1.34 -10.92 -3.25
C ASN A 31 -0.12 -11.73 -3.74
N ARG A 32 0.68 -11.17 -4.66
CA ARG A 32 1.93 -11.82 -5.11
C ARG A 32 2.91 -12.07 -3.95
N ILE A 33 3.11 -11.07 -3.09
CA ILE A 33 3.96 -11.23 -1.89
C ILE A 33 3.37 -12.29 -0.94
N SER A 34 2.04 -12.32 -0.79
CA SER A 34 1.33 -13.31 0.03
C SER A 34 1.50 -14.74 -0.50
N ASP A 35 1.52 -14.92 -1.82
CA ASP A 35 1.79 -16.20 -2.47
C ASP A 35 3.19 -16.70 -2.10
N ILE A 36 4.21 -15.85 -2.26
CA ILE A 36 5.61 -16.18 -1.93
C ILE A 36 5.76 -16.48 -0.43
N ALA A 37 5.18 -15.64 0.44
CA ALA A 37 5.20 -15.84 1.89
C ALA A 37 4.56 -17.18 2.28
N TRP A 38 3.46 -17.55 1.61
CA TRP A 38 2.75 -18.79 1.88
C TRP A 38 3.49 -20.03 1.38
N GLU A 39 4.11 -19.96 0.21
CA GLU A 39 4.90 -21.03 -0.40
C GLU A 39 6.16 -21.30 0.42
N LYS A 40 6.94 -20.26 0.73
CA LYS A 40 8.19 -20.37 1.50
C LYS A 40 7.99 -20.47 3.01
N LYS A 41 6.74 -20.35 3.49
CA LYS A 41 6.36 -20.29 4.91
C LYS A 41 7.14 -19.23 5.70
N GLU A 42 7.49 -18.13 5.05
CA GLU A 42 8.22 -17.04 5.65
C GLU A 42 7.28 -15.89 6.01
N PHE A 43 7.17 -15.60 7.31
CA PHE A 43 6.27 -14.60 7.88
C PHE A 43 7.00 -13.61 8.79
N ASN A 44 8.33 -13.67 8.84
CA ASN A 44 9.18 -12.68 9.47
C ASN A 44 9.38 -11.50 8.52
N GLN A 45 9.21 -10.28 9.04
CA GLN A 45 9.26 -9.06 8.23
C GLN A 45 10.60 -8.87 7.51
N TYR A 46 11.72 -9.07 8.20
CA TYR A 46 13.05 -8.84 7.65
C TYR A 46 13.38 -9.88 6.57
N ARG A 47 13.12 -11.15 6.85
CA ARG A 47 13.38 -12.24 5.89
C ARG A 47 12.51 -12.15 4.66
N LEU A 48 11.21 -11.89 4.83
CA LEU A 48 10.30 -11.72 3.69
C LEU A 48 10.67 -10.48 2.87
N HIS A 49 11.10 -9.39 3.52
CA HIS A 49 11.57 -8.20 2.81
C HIS A 49 12.73 -8.52 1.89
N HIS A 50 13.79 -9.17 2.39
CA HIS A 50 14.94 -9.58 1.56
C HIS A 50 14.52 -10.49 0.41
N LEU A 51 13.59 -11.41 0.65
CA LEU A 51 13.12 -12.35 -0.35
C LEU A 51 12.39 -11.67 -1.51
N VAL A 52 11.56 -10.66 -1.24
CA VAL A 52 10.61 -10.14 -2.26
C VAL A 52 10.90 -8.71 -2.73
N TYR A 53 11.69 -7.92 -1.99
CA TYR A 53 11.79 -6.47 -2.23
C TYR A 53 12.29 -6.13 -3.62
N HIS A 54 13.45 -6.66 -4.03
CA HIS A 54 14.06 -6.33 -5.33
C HIS A 54 13.15 -6.74 -6.48
N GLN A 55 12.73 -8.02 -6.51
CA GLN A 55 11.81 -8.51 -7.53
C GLN A 55 10.52 -7.69 -7.60
N THR A 56 9.93 -7.34 -6.45
CA THR A 56 8.70 -6.53 -6.41
C THR A 56 8.96 -5.12 -6.90
N ARG A 57 10.07 -4.49 -6.50
CA ARG A 57 10.42 -3.12 -6.87
C ARG A 57 10.69 -2.99 -8.37
N ASP A 58 11.27 -4.00 -8.99
CA ASP A 58 11.64 -4.01 -10.40
C ASP A 58 10.45 -4.38 -11.29
N SER A 59 9.59 -5.30 -10.83
CA SER A 59 8.41 -5.75 -11.58
C SER A 59 7.14 -4.89 -11.38
N SER A 60 7.20 -3.88 -10.51
CA SER A 60 6.07 -2.99 -10.25
C SER A 60 6.45 -1.53 -10.47
N ASN A 61 5.49 -0.73 -10.94
CA ASN A 61 5.65 0.73 -11.03
C ASN A 61 5.43 1.42 -9.67
N LEU A 62 5.73 0.74 -8.56
CA LEU A 62 5.53 1.26 -7.22
C LEU A 62 6.81 1.90 -6.68
N SER A 63 6.65 3.00 -5.96
CA SER A 63 7.79 3.60 -5.24
C SER A 63 8.30 2.67 -4.14
N ALA A 64 9.58 2.81 -3.77
CA ALA A 64 10.20 2.00 -2.73
C ALA A 64 9.41 2.04 -1.40
N GLN A 65 8.91 3.20 -1.01
CA GLN A 65 8.09 3.35 0.21
C GLN A 65 6.82 2.50 0.13
N ILE A 66 6.13 2.48 -1.01
CA ILE A 66 4.88 1.74 -1.19
C ILE A 66 5.12 0.23 -1.23
N VAL A 67 6.22 -0.22 -1.84
CA VAL A 67 6.64 -1.64 -1.78
C VAL A 67 6.83 -2.08 -0.33
N VAL A 68 7.55 -1.29 0.47
CA VAL A 68 7.75 -1.58 1.91
C VAL A 68 6.42 -1.62 2.67
N ARG A 69 5.46 -0.75 2.34
CA ARG A 69 4.12 -0.76 2.94
C ARG A 69 3.30 -1.98 2.53
N CYS A 70 3.43 -2.44 1.28
CA CYS A 70 2.81 -3.68 0.82
C CYS A 70 3.35 -4.90 1.59
N ILE A 71 4.68 -5.02 1.74
CA ILE A 71 5.31 -6.08 2.52
C ILE A 71 4.81 -6.04 3.98
N SER A 72 4.81 -4.84 4.58
CA SER A 72 4.32 -4.64 5.96
C SER A 72 2.85 -5.05 6.12
N LYS A 73 2.00 -4.72 5.14
CA LYS A 73 0.58 -5.09 5.12
C LYS A 73 0.40 -6.60 5.08
N VAL A 74 1.16 -7.30 4.25
CA VAL A 74 1.13 -8.77 4.17
C VAL A 74 1.54 -9.40 5.50
N ILE A 75 2.67 -8.98 6.06
CA ILE A 75 3.15 -9.47 7.36
C ILE A 75 2.11 -9.24 8.46
N ASN A 76 1.54 -8.04 8.54
CA ASN A 76 0.54 -7.72 9.55
C ASN A 76 -0.74 -8.57 9.40
N ALA A 77 -1.14 -8.89 8.17
CA ALA A 77 -2.25 -9.82 7.94
C ALA A 77 -1.95 -11.23 8.49
N TYR A 78 -0.71 -11.70 8.36
CA TYR A 78 -0.28 -12.99 8.90
C TYR A 78 -0.05 -12.99 10.43
N LYS A 79 0.15 -11.83 11.06
CA LYS A 79 0.15 -11.70 12.53
C LYS A 79 -1.20 -12.07 13.15
N ALA A 80 -2.30 -11.79 12.45
CA ALA A 80 -3.64 -12.22 12.86
C ALA A 80 -3.87 -13.75 12.72
N GLY A 81 -2.91 -14.50 12.19
CA GLY A 81 -2.97 -15.96 12.09
C GLY A 81 -2.45 -16.50 10.76
N LYS A 82 -1.99 -17.75 10.78
CA LYS A 82 -1.27 -18.41 9.67
C LYS A 82 -1.94 -19.71 9.21
N LYS A 83 -3.21 -19.94 9.61
CA LYS A 83 -3.97 -21.15 9.23
C LYS A 83 -4.35 -21.20 7.75
N LYS A 84 -4.41 -20.05 7.07
CA LYS A 84 -4.75 -19.93 5.64
C LYS A 84 -3.95 -18.84 4.96
N LYS A 85 -3.77 -18.97 3.64
CA LYS A 85 -3.17 -17.93 2.80
C LYS A 85 -3.99 -16.64 2.88
N ARG A 86 -3.32 -15.49 2.96
CA ARG A 86 -3.99 -14.18 2.98
C ARG A 86 -4.26 -13.72 1.55
N VAL A 87 -5.46 -13.21 1.31
CA VAL A 87 -5.88 -12.63 0.03
C VAL A 87 -6.41 -11.23 0.28
N PHE A 88 -5.96 -10.29 -0.53
CA PHE A 88 -6.29 -8.88 -0.47
C PHE A 88 -7.27 -8.54 -1.58
N LYS A 89 -8.39 -7.91 -1.20
CA LYS A 89 -9.41 -7.45 -2.13
C LYS A 89 -8.82 -6.37 -3.06
N PRO A 90 -9.26 -6.27 -4.33
CA PRO A 90 -8.73 -5.27 -5.28
C PRO A 90 -8.77 -3.83 -4.75
N LEU A 91 -9.84 -3.45 -4.06
CA LEU A 91 -10.02 -2.13 -3.45
C LEU A 91 -9.80 -2.12 -1.93
N GLY A 92 -9.05 -3.09 -1.40
CA GLY A 92 -8.71 -3.12 0.03
C GLY A 92 -7.81 -1.94 0.43
N ALA A 93 -8.04 -1.35 1.60
CA ALA A 93 -7.31 -0.18 2.08
C ALA A 93 -5.78 -0.34 2.00
N ILE A 94 -5.09 0.71 1.57
CA ILE A 94 -3.62 0.80 1.54
C ILE A 94 -3.14 1.83 2.56
N THR A 95 -1.87 1.73 2.95
CA THR A 95 -1.28 2.62 3.96
C THR A 95 -0.29 3.56 3.30
N TYR A 96 -0.48 4.85 3.50
CA TYR A 96 0.52 5.87 3.23
C TYR A 96 1.22 6.28 4.53
N ASP A 97 2.48 6.70 4.41
CA ASP A 97 3.20 7.38 5.49
C ASP A 97 3.52 8.83 5.09
N SER A 98 4.16 9.57 5.98
CA SER A 98 4.43 11.00 5.81
C SER A 98 5.32 11.36 4.61
N ARG A 99 6.02 10.38 3.99
CA ARG A 99 6.84 10.62 2.79
C ARG A 99 5.98 10.63 1.52
N VAL A 100 4.91 9.85 1.52
CA VAL A 100 4.04 9.61 0.35
C VAL A 100 2.64 10.20 0.50
N LEU A 101 2.29 10.68 1.70
CA LEU A 101 1.10 11.48 1.96
C LEU A 101 1.45 12.62 2.92
N SER A 102 1.08 13.83 2.54
CA SER A 102 1.20 15.04 3.36
C SER A 102 -0.04 15.90 3.17
N TYR A 103 -0.41 16.73 4.14
CA TYR A 103 -1.51 17.68 3.99
C TYR A 103 -1.14 19.04 4.58
N LYS A 104 -1.65 20.11 4.00
CA LYS A 104 -1.47 21.49 4.46
C LYS A 104 -2.68 22.32 4.07
N GLY A 105 -3.21 23.11 5.00
CA GLY A 105 -4.47 23.83 4.78
C GLY A 105 -5.59 22.84 4.45
N ASN A 106 -6.25 23.05 3.31
CA ASN A 106 -7.33 22.20 2.79
C ASN A 106 -6.88 21.28 1.64
N THR A 107 -5.57 21.07 1.45
CA THR A 107 -5.03 20.26 0.35
C THR A 107 -4.18 19.11 0.87
N ALA A 108 -4.47 17.90 0.39
CA ALA A 108 -3.68 16.70 0.58
C ALA A 108 -2.83 16.45 -0.67
N SER A 109 -1.56 16.13 -0.46
CA SER A 109 -0.65 15.67 -1.51
C SER A 109 -0.40 14.18 -1.31
N VAL A 110 -0.87 13.38 -2.27
CA VAL A 110 -0.92 11.92 -2.17
C VAL A 110 -0.18 11.32 -3.36
N TRP A 111 0.77 10.43 -3.09
CA TRP A 111 1.43 9.64 -4.14
C TRP A 111 0.44 8.69 -4.80
N SER A 112 0.51 8.55 -6.13
CA SER A 112 -0.17 7.55 -6.93
C SER A 112 0.79 6.93 -7.95
N ILE A 113 0.34 5.90 -8.67
CA ILE A 113 1.10 5.30 -9.77
C ILE A 113 1.31 6.26 -10.95
N ASP A 114 0.52 7.33 -11.05
CA ASP A 114 0.59 8.35 -12.10
C ASP A 114 1.34 9.61 -11.63
N GLY A 115 2.00 9.54 -10.47
CA GLY A 115 2.73 10.65 -9.87
C GLY A 115 2.08 11.19 -8.60
N ARG A 116 2.47 12.39 -8.17
CA ARG A 116 1.97 12.96 -6.91
C ARG A 116 0.76 13.87 -7.17
N LEU A 117 -0.40 13.47 -6.67
CA LEU A 117 -1.66 14.19 -6.81
C LEU A 117 -1.79 15.26 -5.72
N ARG A 118 -2.45 16.38 -6.04
CA ARG A 118 -2.89 17.40 -5.08
C ARG A 118 -4.41 17.47 -5.10
N ILE A 119 -5.01 17.20 -3.94
CA ILE A 119 -6.44 16.93 -3.82
C ILE A 119 -6.99 17.77 -2.68
N GLY A 120 -8.07 18.50 -2.92
CA GLY A 120 -8.79 19.21 -1.86
C GLY A 120 -9.39 18.23 -0.84
N PHE A 121 -9.59 18.66 0.39
CA PHE A 121 -10.27 17.84 1.38
C PHE A 121 -11.10 18.66 2.37
N VAL A 122 -12.04 17.99 3.02
CA VAL A 122 -12.82 18.48 4.16
C VAL A 122 -12.69 17.55 5.37
#